data_AF-A0A5A7RWV9-F1
#
_entry.id   AF-A0A5A7RWV9-F1
#
_cell.length_a   1.000
_cell.length_b   1.000
_cell.length_c   1.000
_cell.angle_alpha   90.00
_cell.angle_beta   90.00
_cell.angle_gamma   90.00
#
_symmetry.space_group_name_H-M   'P 1'
#
loop_
_entity.id
_entity.type
_entity.pdbx_description
1 polymer ?
#
loop_
_entity_poly.entity_id
_entity_poly.type
_entity_poly.pdbx_seq_one_letter_code
_entity_poly.pdbx_strand_id
1 'polypeptide(L)'
;MRPTNRAISVALEQILRLSKMGIPTIIIAGNHETPKLKGTGHIFKLFEHLENVYPIYNKAERIDLEVKGKSIAIHTVPHCRDKDEFMDSLESALPDPSADFNILVTHGAVQSIEVFKMGEINEYIIPLSTITKGFDYVALGHYHGE
;
A
#
# COMPACT_ATOMS: atom_id res chain seq x y z
N MET A 1 9.51 12.40 -3.03
CA MET A 1 10.96 12.77 -2.99
C MET A 1 11.67 12.22 -4.23
N ARG A 2 12.94 12.57 -4.50
CA ARG A 2 13.74 11.88 -5.55
C ARG A 2 14.82 11.03 -4.85
N PRO A 3 14.71 9.69 -4.85
CA PRO A 3 15.70 8.84 -4.19
C PRO A 3 17.05 8.91 -4.93
N THR A 4 18.14 8.66 -4.21
CA THR A 4 19.48 8.57 -4.80
C THR A 4 19.61 7.28 -5.62
N ASN A 5 20.50 7.27 -6.62
CA ASN A 5 20.77 6.04 -7.40
C ASN A 5 21.16 4.86 -6.50
N ARG A 6 21.92 5.11 -5.43
CA ARG A 6 22.28 4.08 -4.45
C ARG A 6 21.05 3.48 -3.77
N ALA A 7 20.10 4.31 -3.33
CA ALA A 7 18.87 3.83 -2.71
C ALA A 7 18.02 3.01 -3.68
N ILE A 8 17.91 3.47 -4.94
CA ILE A 8 17.20 2.75 -6.01
C ILE A 8 17.84 1.38 -6.24
N SER A 9 19.17 1.32 -6.40
CA SER A 9 19.88 0.06 -6.64
C SER A 9 19.67 -0.93 -5.50
N VAL A 10 19.79 -0.50 -4.24
CA VAL A 10 19.58 -1.38 -3.09
C VAL A 10 18.14 -1.91 -3.07
N ALA A 11 17.13 -1.03 -3.22
CA ALA A 11 15.73 -1.45 -3.22
C ALA A 11 15.44 -2.47 -4.33
N LEU A 12 15.89 -2.19 -5.55
CA LEU A 12 15.70 -3.09 -6.69
C LEU A 12 16.38 -4.45 -6.46
N GLU A 13 17.61 -4.47 -5.97
CA GLU A 13 18.35 -5.71 -5.70
C GLU A 13 17.63 -6.57 -4.66
N GLN A 14 17.16 -5.97 -3.57
CA GLN A 14 16.51 -6.71 -2.49
C GLN A 14 15.10 -7.19 -2.87
N ILE A 15 14.32 -6.40 -3.62
CA ILE A 15 13.01 -6.83 -4.14
C ILE A 15 13.19 -7.92 -5.19
N LEU A 16 14.18 -7.80 -6.09
CA LEU A 16 14.52 -8.84 -7.06
C LEU A 16 14.90 -10.16 -6.36
N ARG A 17 15.56 -10.10 -5.20
CA ARG A 17 15.86 -11.30 -4.40
C ARG A 17 14.59 -12.02 -3.96
N LEU A 18 13.55 -11.29 -3.52
CA LEU A 18 12.26 -11.88 -3.15
C LEU A 18 11.54 -12.47 -4.37
N SER A 19 11.52 -11.73 -5.47
CA SER A 19 10.97 -12.16 -6.75
C SER A 19 11.58 -13.49 -7.22
N LYS A 20 12.92 -13.60 -7.22
CA LYS A 20 13.65 -14.82 -7.62
C LYS A 20 13.38 -16.02 -6.71
N MET A 21 12.93 -15.80 -5.48
CA MET A 21 12.55 -16.87 -4.54
C MET A 21 11.08 -17.27 -4.69
N GLY A 22 10.33 -16.65 -5.61
CA GLY A 22 8.91 -16.93 -5.80
C GLY A 22 8.03 -16.45 -4.65
N ILE A 23 8.46 -15.44 -3.89
CA ILE A 23 7.73 -14.92 -2.73
C ILE A 23 6.82 -13.77 -3.19
N PRO A 24 5.47 -13.91 -3.12
CA PRO A 24 4.55 -12.83 -3.44
C PRO A 24 4.82 -11.61 -2.57
N THR A 25 5.13 -10.47 -3.20
CA THR A 25 5.50 -9.23 -2.53
C THR A 25 4.58 -8.11 -2.99
N ILE A 26 3.67 -7.68 -2.12
CA ILE A 26 2.76 -6.56 -2.36
C ILE A 26 3.38 -5.30 -1.77
N ILE A 27 3.51 -4.25 -2.57
CA ILE A 27 4.05 -2.95 -2.15
C ILE A 27 3.08 -1.86 -2.59
N ILE A 28 2.69 -0.98 -1.67
CA ILE A 28 1.79 0.14 -1.96
C ILE A 28 2.52 1.47 -1.84
N ALA A 29 2.15 2.47 -2.65
CA ALA A 29 2.74 3.79 -2.56
C ALA A 29 2.31 4.49 -1.26
N GLY A 30 3.27 5.12 -0.58
CA GLY A 30 3.03 6.07 0.50
C GLY A 30 3.09 7.51 0.01
N ASN A 31 2.93 8.45 0.95
CA ASN A 31 2.93 9.88 0.67
C ASN A 31 4.27 10.40 0.11
N HIS A 32 5.39 9.74 0.39
CA HIS A 32 6.72 10.12 -0.11
C HIS A 32 7.00 9.63 -1.53
N GLU A 33 6.37 8.52 -1.92
CA GLU A 33 6.46 7.91 -3.25
C GLU A 33 5.53 8.59 -4.27
N THR A 34 4.37 9.09 -3.83
CA THR A 34 3.41 9.79 -4.71
C THR A 34 4.01 11.06 -5.34
N PRO A 35 4.13 11.16 -6.68
CA PRO A 35 4.68 12.33 -7.33
C PRO A 35 3.81 13.58 -7.14
N LYS A 36 4.44 14.71 -6.79
CA LYS A 36 3.73 15.99 -6.60
C LYS A 36 3.28 16.63 -7.93
N LEU A 37 4.00 16.36 -9.03
CA LEU A 37 3.74 16.95 -10.34
C LEU A 37 3.10 15.94 -11.29
N LYS A 38 2.00 16.34 -11.96
CA LYS A 38 1.40 15.56 -13.05
C LYS A 38 2.44 15.28 -14.15
N GLY A 39 2.44 14.07 -14.68
CA GLY A 39 3.38 13.65 -15.73
C GLY A 39 4.75 13.17 -15.23
N THR A 40 5.03 13.24 -13.92
CA THR A 40 6.21 12.58 -13.36
C THR A 40 5.92 11.08 -13.22
N GLY A 41 6.79 10.24 -13.78
CA GLY A 41 6.68 8.78 -13.61
C GLY A 41 6.79 8.35 -12.15
N HIS A 42 6.04 7.32 -11.76
CA HIS A 42 6.11 6.76 -10.41
C HIS A 42 7.33 5.84 -10.27
N ILE A 43 8.07 5.94 -9.17
CA ILE A 43 9.30 5.15 -8.97
C ILE A 43 9.02 3.64 -8.92
N PHE A 44 7.83 3.23 -8.46
CA PHE A 44 7.42 1.83 -8.44
C PHE A 44 7.20 1.20 -9.82
N LYS A 45 7.18 1.99 -10.91
CA LYS A 45 7.23 1.45 -12.28
C LYS A 45 8.43 0.54 -12.51
N LEU A 46 9.52 0.75 -11.76
CA LEU A 46 10.71 -0.10 -11.79
C LEU A 46 10.42 -1.56 -11.40
N PHE A 47 9.33 -1.81 -10.66
CA PHE A 47 9.00 -3.13 -10.12
C PHE A 47 7.90 -3.85 -10.92
N GLU A 48 7.23 -3.20 -11.88
CA GLU A 48 6.09 -3.78 -12.63
C GLU A 48 6.47 -5.02 -13.44
N HIS A 49 7.74 -5.15 -13.80
CA HIS A 49 8.25 -6.25 -14.62
C HIS A 49 8.86 -7.37 -13.78
N LEU A 50 8.81 -7.28 -12.45
CA LEU A 50 9.32 -8.31 -11.56
C LEU A 50 8.22 -9.33 -11.26
N GLU A 51 8.49 -10.60 -11.56
CA GLU A 51 7.56 -11.68 -11.24
C GLU A 51 7.31 -11.76 -9.73
N ASN A 52 6.09 -12.09 -9.33
CA ASN A 52 5.66 -12.17 -7.93
C ASN A 52 5.76 -10.84 -7.15
N VAL A 53 5.94 -9.70 -7.81
CA VAL A 53 5.92 -8.37 -7.18
C VAL A 53 4.72 -7.58 -7.70
N TYR A 54 3.94 -7.01 -6.78
CA TYR A 54 2.71 -6.28 -7.06
C TYR A 54 2.86 -4.84 -6.57
N PRO A 55 3.44 -3.94 -7.39
CA PRO A 55 3.56 -2.53 -7.06
C PRO A 55 2.24 -1.80 -7.32
N ILE A 56 1.53 -1.43 -6.25
CA ILE A 56 0.28 -0.69 -6.34
C ILE A 56 0.53 0.78 -6.01
N TYR A 57 0.35 1.65 -6.99
CA TYR A 57 0.70 3.06 -6.81
C TYR A 57 -0.20 4.04 -7.56
N ASN A 58 -1.12 3.53 -8.38
CA ASN A 58 -1.96 4.36 -9.23
C ASN A 58 -3.37 4.48 -8.66
N LYS A 59 -4.02 3.35 -8.39
CA LYS A 59 -5.39 3.25 -7.88
C LYS A 59 -5.51 2.07 -6.92
N ALA A 60 -6.64 1.98 -6.24
CA ALA A 60 -6.95 0.81 -5.43
C ALA A 60 -7.10 -0.44 -6.30
N GLU A 61 -6.55 -1.55 -5.81
CA GLU A 61 -6.54 -2.84 -6.51
C GLU A 61 -6.76 -3.97 -5.51
N ARG A 62 -7.38 -5.05 -5.99
CA ARG A 62 -7.51 -6.29 -5.23
C ARG A 62 -6.56 -7.33 -5.81
N ILE A 63 -5.83 -8.01 -4.93
CA ILE A 63 -4.95 -9.11 -5.27
C ILE A 63 -5.46 -10.35 -4.54
N ASP A 64 -5.77 -11.40 -5.27
CA ASP A 64 -6.15 -12.68 -4.71
C ASP A 64 -4.95 -13.63 -4.71
N LEU A 65 -4.62 -14.18 -3.54
CA LEU A 65 -3.56 -15.16 -3.37
C LEU A 65 -4.11 -16.44 -2.74
N GLU A 66 -3.45 -17.56 -3.01
CA GLU A 66 -3.65 -18.80 -2.28
C GLU A 66 -2.38 -19.13 -1.49
N VAL A 67 -2.51 -19.29 -0.17
CA VAL A 67 -1.39 -19.62 0.71
C VAL A 67 -1.78 -20.80 1.58
N LYS A 68 -1.06 -21.91 1.44
CA LYS A 68 -1.33 -23.16 2.19
C LYS A 68 -2.79 -23.65 2.05
N GLY A 69 -3.36 -23.53 0.84
CA GLY A 69 -4.74 -23.95 0.54
C GLY A 69 -5.82 -23.03 1.11
N LYS A 70 -5.46 -21.80 1.48
CA LYS A 70 -6.38 -20.76 1.96
C LYS A 70 -6.41 -19.58 1.01
N SER A 71 -7.60 -19.11 0.66
CA SER A 71 -7.77 -17.94 -0.20
C SER A 71 -7.61 -16.65 0.62
N ILE A 72 -6.81 -15.72 0.10
CA ILE A 72 -6.55 -14.43 0.75
C ILE A 72 -6.88 -13.33 -0.25
N ALA A 73 -7.87 -12.51 0.09
CA ALA A 73 -8.21 -11.30 -0.64
C ALA A 73 -7.47 -10.11 -0.03
N ILE A 74 -6.54 -9.53 -0.78
CA ILE A 74 -5.73 -8.38 -0.36
C ILE A 74 -6.28 -7.14 -1.06
N HIS A 75 -6.87 -6.26 -0.27
CA HIS A 75 -7.45 -4.98 -0.71
C HIS A 75 -6.42 -3.90 -0.51
N THR A 76 -5.90 -3.35 -1.59
CA THR A 76 -4.83 -2.34 -1.54
C THR A 76 -5.40 -0.97 -1.87
N VAL A 77 -5.10 0.03 -1.03
CA VAL A 77 -5.45 1.43 -1.27
C VAL A 77 -4.18 2.26 -1.10
N PRO A 78 -3.43 2.51 -2.19
CA PRO A 78 -2.20 3.28 -2.12
C PRO A 78 -2.49 4.76 -1.87
N HIS A 79 -1.53 5.46 -1.27
CA HIS A 79 -1.62 6.92 -1.21
C HIS A 79 -1.59 7.49 -2.63
N CYS A 80 -2.52 8.38 -2.95
CA CYS A 80 -2.62 9.05 -4.23
C CYS A 80 -2.73 10.57 -4.05
N ARG A 81 -2.61 11.29 -5.16
CA ARG A 81 -2.55 12.76 -5.15
C ARG A 81 -3.89 13.40 -4.80
N ASP A 82 -4.98 12.74 -5.15
CA ASP A 82 -6.33 13.22 -4.91
C ASP A 82 -6.85 12.60 -3.61
N LYS A 83 -7.12 13.45 -2.62
CA LYS A 83 -7.56 12.98 -1.31
C LYS A 83 -8.96 12.37 -1.39
N ASP A 84 -9.84 12.93 -2.22
CA ASP A 84 -11.21 12.42 -2.31
C ASP A 84 -11.19 11.04 -2.98
N GLU A 85 -10.38 10.85 -4.02
CA GLU A 85 -10.17 9.53 -4.63
C GLU A 85 -9.61 8.50 -3.64
N PHE A 86 -8.68 8.89 -2.77
CA PHE A 86 -8.16 8.04 -1.70
C PHE A 86 -9.27 7.65 -0.72
N MET A 87 -10.07 8.61 -0.27
CA MET A 87 -11.15 8.38 0.69
C MET A 87 -12.26 7.51 0.09
N ASP A 88 -12.68 7.77 -1.14
CA ASP A 88 -13.67 6.99 -1.87
C ASP A 88 -13.20 5.54 -2.07
N SER A 89 -11.90 5.36 -2.35
CA SER A 89 -11.28 4.03 -2.45
C SER A 89 -11.27 3.30 -1.11
N LEU A 90 -10.95 4.00 -0.01
CA LEU A 90 -11.05 3.42 1.33
C LEU A 90 -12.48 3.06 1.68
N GLU A 91 -13.47 3.88 1.32
CA GLU A 91 -14.89 3.62 1.57
C GLU A 91 -15.40 2.43 0.76
N SER A 92 -14.92 2.27 -0.49
CA SER A 92 -15.31 1.18 -1.37
C SER A 92 -14.63 -0.15 -1.05
N ALA A 93 -13.49 -0.13 -0.36
CA ALA A 93 -12.82 -1.35 0.09
C ALA A 93 -13.66 -2.07 1.16
N LEU A 94 -14.13 -3.27 0.83
CA LEU A 94 -14.97 -4.12 1.69
C LEU A 94 -14.43 -5.56 1.66
N PRO A 95 -14.44 -6.28 2.80
CA PRO A 95 -14.09 -7.70 2.82
C PRO A 95 -14.94 -8.51 1.81
N ASP A 96 -14.29 -9.44 1.11
CA ASP A 96 -14.97 -10.44 0.30
C ASP A 96 -15.41 -11.62 1.18
N PRO A 97 -16.72 -11.89 1.30
CA PRO A 97 -17.23 -13.00 2.12
C PRO A 97 -16.87 -14.39 1.58
N SER A 98 -16.36 -14.50 0.34
CA SER A 98 -15.93 -15.76 -0.26
C SER A 98 -14.45 -16.10 -0.01
N ALA A 99 -13.64 -15.16 0.49
CA ALA A 99 -12.25 -15.40 0.85
C ALA A 99 -12.13 -15.96 2.28
N ASP A 100 -11.16 -16.87 2.52
CA ASP A 100 -10.86 -17.34 3.87
C ASP A 100 -10.31 -16.20 4.75
N PHE A 101 -9.52 -15.29 4.16
CA PHE A 101 -8.96 -14.13 4.85
C PHE A 101 -9.02 -12.87 3.98
N ASN A 102 -9.30 -11.73 4.63
CA ASN A 102 -9.37 -10.41 4.04
C ASN A 102 -8.35 -9.48 4.69
N ILE A 103 -7.44 -8.93 3.89
CA ILE A 103 -6.39 -8.01 4.35
C ILE A 103 -6.58 -6.66 3.68
N LEU A 104 -6.69 -5.59 4.46
CA LEU A 104 -6.59 -4.22 3.95
C LEU A 104 -5.14 -3.73 4.05
N VAL A 105 -4.59 -3.18 2.99
CA VAL A 105 -3.25 -2.56 2.96
C VAL A 105 -3.40 -1.11 2.53
N THR A 106 -3.03 -0.18 3.41
CA THR A 106 -3.13 1.27 3.12
C THR A 106 -2.08 2.09 3.87
N HIS A 107 -1.89 3.35 3.49
CA HIS A 107 -0.85 4.22 4.01
C HIS A 107 -1.43 5.58 4.42
N GLY A 108 -1.45 5.85 5.72
CA GLY A 108 -1.93 7.10 6.29
C GLY A 108 -1.99 7.04 7.82
N ALA A 109 -2.20 8.18 8.46
CA ALA A 109 -2.40 8.27 9.90
C ALA A 109 -3.80 7.76 10.27
N VAL A 110 -3.94 7.01 11.37
CA VAL A 110 -5.26 6.55 11.82
C VAL A 110 -5.93 7.62 12.68
N GLN A 111 -7.21 7.88 12.41
CA GLN A 111 -8.03 8.79 13.21
C GLN A 111 -8.04 8.38 14.69
N SER A 112 -7.92 9.36 15.58
CA SER A 112 -7.99 9.19 17.04
C SER A 112 -6.82 8.45 17.70
N ILE A 113 -5.76 8.12 16.95
CA ILE A 113 -4.52 7.60 17.52
C ILE A 113 -3.43 8.65 17.32
N GLU A 114 -3.15 9.43 18.38
CA GLU A 114 -2.18 10.55 18.33
C GLU A 114 -0.80 10.10 17.84
N VAL A 115 -0.38 8.89 18.20
CA VAL A 115 0.91 8.34 17.81
C VAL A 115 1.05 8.24 16.28
N PHE A 116 -0.05 8.04 15.53
CA PHE A 116 0.00 7.96 14.07
C PHE A 116 0.10 9.31 13.36
N LYS A 117 0.00 10.44 14.08
CA LYS A 117 0.13 11.78 13.49
C LYS A 117 1.60 12.21 13.52
N MET A 118 2.22 12.27 12.35
CA MET A 118 3.62 12.69 12.19
C MET A 118 3.74 14.17 11.85
N GLY A 119 2.61 14.86 11.58
CA GLY A 119 2.62 16.28 11.22
C GLY A 119 3.23 16.55 9.84
N GLU A 120 3.30 15.53 8.98
CA GLU A 120 3.88 15.65 7.65
C GLU A 120 2.97 16.41 6.68
N ILE A 121 3.59 17.21 5.80
CA ILE A 121 2.91 17.95 4.73
C ILE A 121 2.42 16.91 3.69
N ASN A 122 1.14 16.53 3.79
CA ASN A 122 0.41 15.50 3.01
C ASN A 122 0.14 14.18 3.74
N GLU A 123 0.03 14.20 5.06
CA GLU A 123 -0.59 13.11 5.82
C GLU A 123 -2.09 13.01 5.50
N TYR A 124 -2.56 11.81 5.14
CA TYR A 124 -3.99 11.50 5.07
C TYR A 124 -4.45 10.79 6.33
N ILE A 125 -5.62 11.19 6.83
CA ILE A 125 -6.24 10.61 8.01
C ILE A 125 -7.21 9.53 7.55
N ILE A 126 -6.90 8.28 7.88
CA ILE A 126 -7.74 7.11 7.67
C ILE A 126 -8.81 7.07 8.77
N PRO A 127 -10.11 7.07 8.42
CA PRO A 127 -11.19 6.97 9.39
C PRO A 127 -11.12 5.66 10.19
N LEU A 128 -11.48 5.71 11.47
CA LEU A 128 -11.56 4.48 12.28
C LEU A 128 -12.61 3.51 11.71
N SER A 129 -13.67 4.04 11.10
CA SER A 129 -14.71 3.25 10.43
C SER A 129 -14.14 2.33 9.34
N THR A 130 -13.06 2.74 8.66
CA THR A 130 -12.36 1.92 7.65
C THR A 130 -11.69 0.70 8.29
N ILE A 131 -11.07 0.90 9.45
CA ILE A 131 -10.38 -0.17 10.20
C ILE A 131 -11.39 -1.18 10.73
N THR A 132 -12.57 -0.72 11.13
CA THR A 132 -13.62 -1.56 11.73
C THR A 132 -14.54 -2.24 10.73
N LYS A 133 -14.21 -2.26 9.43
CA LYS A 133 -15.03 -2.87 8.37
C LYS A 133 -15.09 -4.41 8.40
N GLY A 134 -14.36 -5.05 9.31
CA GLY A 134 -14.32 -6.51 9.43
C GLY A 134 -13.26 -7.19 8.56
N PHE A 135 -12.20 -6.47 8.16
CA PHE A 135 -10.99 -7.12 7.66
C PHE A 135 -10.33 -7.95 8.77
N ASP A 136 -9.78 -9.11 8.42
CA ASP A 136 -9.04 -9.96 9.37
C ASP A 136 -7.72 -9.32 9.79
N TYR A 137 -7.13 -8.51 8.92
CA TYR A 137 -5.93 -7.73 9.20
C TYR A 137 -5.93 -6.42 8.43
N VAL A 138 -5.43 -5.35 9.07
CA VAL A 138 -5.22 -4.04 8.43
C VAL A 138 -3.74 -3.68 8.53
N ALA A 139 -3.03 -3.79 7.42
CA ALA A 139 -1.64 -3.40 7.28
C ALA A 139 -1.54 -1.89 7.00
N LEU A 140 -1.14 -1.13 8.03
CA LEU A 140 -0.95 0.31 7.97
C LEU A 140 0.52 0.67 7.74
N GLY A 141 0.75 1.83 7.13
CA GLY A 141 2.05 2.51 7.06
C GLY A 141 2.05 3.85 7.80
N HIS A 142 2.99 4.72 7.45
CA HIS A 142 3.10 6.12 7.91
C HIS A 142 3.58 6.33 9.35
N TYR A 143 3.29 5.42 10.28
CA TYR A 143 3.77 5.51 11.65
C TYR A 143 5.24 5.08 11.78
N HIS A 144 6.09 5.96 12.30
CA HIS A 144 7.54 5.73 12.41
C HIS A 144 8.04 5.39 13.82
N GLY A 145 7.16 5.36 14.85
CA GLY A 145 7.51 4.93 16.21
C GLY A 145 8.72 5.65 16.80
N GLU A 146 8.49 6.76 17.49
CA GLU A 146 9.49 7.29 18.43
C GLU A 146 9.49 6.52 19.75
#